data_AF-A0A0X8XY39-F1
#
_entry.id   AF-A0A0X8XY39-F1
#
_cell.length_a   1.000
_cell.length_b   1.000
_cell.length_c   1.000
_cell.angle_alpha   90.00
_cell.angle_beta   90.00
_cell.angle_gamma   90.00
#
_symmetry.space_group_name_H-M   'P 1'
#
loop_
_entity.id
_entity.type
_entity.pdbx_description
1 polymer ?
#
loop_
_entity_poly.entity_id
_entity_poly.type
_entity_poly.pdbx_seq_one_letter_code
_entity_poly.pdbx_strand_id
1 'polypeptide(L)'
;MMLWLFLIIRIIREYIPIFFCLKQYFYFYNSLTKYTYMKKKFTLLLLVIVHLFLFAQIPKYYDSIDFSKHGDNLKKDISSLITATHTTLLYYSNSKKPDVWKTLKLSDLDPDNLQQNTVLLIYGYNNDSEDTMHNRMRSVDSSCHKSSCKGLWTREHVFAKSLANPKLVTSSRGPGTDAHNLRAVDQQYNIRRSNRNFAEGKGISGNVSSTGFYPGDEWKGSVARIIMYMHVRYPYQCEAKNTAESTYTYSVEMPDLYLKWNAEKDPSLFEKLRNEVIYSVQGNRNPFIDNPYIATLIWGGPSALNTWGYMLVDEMIKPVECKVYPTVTSDNFIYIKGRDIKSIYIYNVSGNLINHIVNFNDNKLSIPNQVGIYFIKLVTKSGNQTFKIIKKP
;
A
#
# COMPACT_ATOMS: atom_id res chain seq x y z
N MET A 1 10.66 70.67 -62.30
CA MET A 1 11.13 69.26 -62.30
C MET A 1 12.27 69.00 -61.30
N MET A 2 13.26 69.90 -61.19
CA MET A 2 14.45 69.69 -60.32
C MET A 2 14.16 69.68 -58.80
N LEU A 3 13.23 70.53 -58.32
CA LEU A 3 12.86 70.60 -56.90
C LEU A 3 12.20 69.32 -56.35
N TRP A 4 11.45 68.60 -57.18
CA TRP A 4 10.81 67.34 -56.79
C TRP A 4 11.83 66.21 -56.64
N LEU A 5 12.88 66.20 -57.46
CA LEU A 5 13.94 65.19 -57.38
C LEU A 5 14.76 65.34 -56.09
N PHE A 6 15.05 66.58 -55.68
CA PHE A 6 15.75 66.85 -54.40
C PHE A 6 14.92 66.45 -53.18
N LEU A 7 13.59 66.66 -53.22
CA LEU A 7 12.70 66.25 -52.14
C LEU A 7 12.67 64.72 -51.99
N ILE A 8 12.58 63.99 -53.12
CA ILE A 8 12.57 62.52 -53.13
C ILE A 8 13.91 61.96 -52.62
N ILE A 9 15.04 62.50 -53.06
CA ILE A 9 16.37 62.05 -52.60
C ILE A 9 16.54 62.32 -51.09
N ARG A 10 16.04 63.44 -50.59
CA ARG A 10 16.09 63.77 -49.15
C ARG A 10 15.23 62.81 -48.32
N ILE A 11 14.01 62.51 -48.77
CA ILE A 11 13.13 61.52 -48.13
C ILE A 11 13.80 60.14 -48.13
N ILE A 12 14.31 59.68 -49.28
CA ILE A 12 14.99 58.38 -49.38
C ILE A 12 16.19 58.30 -48.42
N ARG A 13 16.98 59.37 -48.30
CA ARG A 13 18.15 59.42 -47.41
C ARG A 13 17.78 59.45 -45.93
N GLU A 14 16.67 60.09 -45.55
CA GLU A 14 16.21 60.14 -44.16
C GLU A 14 15.50 58.85 -43.72
N TYR A 15 14.73 58.19 -44.59
CA TYR A 15 13.88 57.05 -44.20
C TYR A 15 14.50 55.66 -44.42
N ILE A 16 15.47 55.49 -45.32
CA ILE A 16 16.17 54.20 -45.50
C ILE A 16 16.88 53.71 -44.21
N PRO A 17 17.65 54.54 -43.49
CA PRO A 17 18.33 54.11 -42.27
C PRO A 17 17.34 53.65 -41.18
N ILE A 18 16.20 54.32 -41.09
CA ILE A 18 15.11 53.99 -40.14
C ILE A 18 14.53 52.61 -40.48
N PHE A 19 14.33 52.32 -41.78
CA PHE A 19 13.82 51.03 -42.22
C PHE A 19 14.79 49.87 -41.95
N PHE A 20 16.09 50.08 -42.16
CA PHE A 20 17.11 49.09 -41.79
C PHE A 20 17.18 48.87 -40.27
N CYS A 21 17.09 49.93 -39.47
CA CYS A 21 17.08 49.85 -38.01
C CYS A 21 15.85 49.10 -37.48
N LEU A 22 14.65 49.39 -38.01
CA LEU A 22 13.42 48.68 -37.66
C LEU A 22 13.48 47.20 -38.04
N LYS A 23 14.04 46.88 -39.21
CA LYS A 23 14.24 45.49 -39.63
C LYS A 23 15.17 44.74 -38.66
N GLN A 24 16.28 45.36 -38.28
CA GLN A 24 17.26 44.75 -37.36
C GLN A 24 16.69 44.59 -35.94
N TYR A 25 15.91 45.57 -35.47
CA TYR A 25 15.16 45.47 -34.22
C TYR A 25 14.13 44.32 -34.24
N PHE A 26 13.41 44.14 -35.35
CA PHE A 26 12.45 43.06 -35.52
C PHE A 26 13.11 41.67 -35.55
N TYR A 27 14.28 41.53 -36.19
CA TYR A 27 15.07 40.30 -36.15
C TYR A 27 15.58 39.99 -34.73
N PHE A 28 16.06 41.01 -34.01
CA PHE A 28 16.55 40.84 -32.64
C PHE A 28 15.42 40.48 -31.67
N TYR A 29 14.27 41.16 -31.76
CA TYR A 29 13.08 40.87 -30.97
C TYR A 29 12.57 39.44 -31.22
N ASN A 30 12.48 39.00 -32.48
CA ASN A 30 12.10 37.62 -32.82
C ASN A 30 13.10 36.56 -32.34
N SER A 31 14.40 36.90 -32.27
CA SER A 31 15.43 36.01 -31.74
C SER A 31 15.32 35.86 -30.22
N LEU A 32 15.07 36.97 -29.50
CA LEU A 32 14.80 36.98 -28.05
C LEU A 32 13.52 36.25 -27.66
N THR A 33 12.43 36.39 -28.43
CA THR A 33 11.18 35.66 -28.19
C THR A 33 11.34 34.16 -28.47
N LYS A 34 12.07 33.75 -29.52
CA LYS A 34 12.42 32.33 -29.74
C LYS A 34 13.31 31.75 -28.63
N TYR A 35 14.31 32.50 -28.18
CA TYR A 35 15.22 32.05 -27.12
C TYR A 35 14.51 31.88 -25.77
N THR A 36 13.64 32.81 -25.40
CA THR A 36 12.81 32.71 -24.19
C THR A 36 11.78 31.58 -24.28
N TYR A 37 11.17 31.37 -25.45
CA TYR A 37 10.26 30.25 -25.70
C TYR A 37 10.96 28.88 -25.64
N MET A 38 12.17 28.77 -26.22
CA MET A 38 12.99 27.55 -26.14
C MET A 38 13.47 27.25 -24.71
N LYS A 39 13.87 28.28 -23.94
CA LYS A 39 14.20 28.10 -22.52
C LYS A 39 13.02 27.57 -21.72
N LYS A 40 11.81 28.11 -21.90
CA LYS A 40 10.60 27.61 -21.21
C LYS A 40 10.30 26.15 -21.54
N LYS A 41 10.44 25.73 -22.80
CA LYS A 41 10.29 24.32 -23.20
C LYS A 41 11.39 23.43 -22.64
N PHE A 42 12.63 23.89 -22.60
CA PHE A 42 13.73 23.15 -22.01
C PHE A 42 13.58 23.01 -20.49
N THR A 43 13.16 24.07 -19.78
CA THR A 43 12.85 24.01 -18.35
C THR A 43 11.66 23.09 -18.07
N LEU A 44 10.61 23.12 -18.90
CA LEU A 44 9.47 22.21 -18.80
C LEU A 44 9.89 20.74 -19.05
N LEU A 45 10.71 20.50 -20.07
CA LEU A 45 11.25 19.18 -20.37
C LEU A 45 12.17 18.68 -19.24
N LEU A 46 13.01 19.55 -18.68
CA LEU A 46 13.86 19.24 -17.53
C LEU A 46 13.02 18.90 -16.29
N LEU A 47 11.92 19.64 -16.03
CA LEU A 47 10.98 19.32 -14.96
C LEU A 47 10.31 17.97 -15.20
N VAL A 48 9.86 17.67 -16.42
CA VAL A 48 9.29 16.35 -16.77
C VAL A 48 10.32 15.23 -16.60
N ILE A 49 11.57 15.43 -17.03
CA ILE A 49 12.65 14.46 -16.87
C ILE A 49 13.00 14.24 -15.40
N VAL A 50 13.03 15.29 -14.57
CA VAL A 50 13.24 15.17 -13.11
C VAL A 50 12.10 14.38 -12.45
N HIS A 51 10.85 14.53 -12.92
CA HIS A 51 9.73 13.71 -12.44
C HIS A 51 9.85 12.24 -12.88
N LEU A 52 10.46 11.96 -14.03
CA LEU A 52 10.70 10.59 -14.52
C LEU A 52 11.82 9.87 -13.75
N PHE A 53 12.65 10.59 -12.99
CA PHE A 53 13.73 10.01 -12.17
C PHE A 53 13.42 9.91 -10.67
N LEU A 54 12.22 10.31 -10.22
CA LEU A 54 11.76 10.04 -8.86
C LEU A 54 11.30 8.59 -8.73
N PHE A 55 12.25 7.66 -8.86
CA PHE A 55 12.02 6.30 -8.37
C PHE A 55 11.84 6.39 -6.86
N ALA A 56 10.72 5.91 -6.35
CA ALA A 56 10.49 5.82 -4.91
C ALA A 56 11.46 4.78 -4.34
N GLN A 57 12.60 5.22 -3.79
CA GLN A 57 13.50 4.35 -3.07
C GLN A 57 12.82 3.85 -1.80
N ILE A 58 13.16 2.63 -1.37
CA ILE A 58 12.74 2.13 -0.06
C ILE A 58 13.21 3.13 1.00
N PRO A 59 12.31 3.63 1.88
CA PRO A 59 12.69 4.60 2.88
C PRO A 59 13.76 4.05 3.83
N LYS A 60 14.69 4.93 4.27
CA LYS A 60 15.79 4.61 5.19
C LYS A 60 15.35 3.84 6.45
N TYR A 61 14.13 4.09 6.92
CA TYR A 61 13.54 3.39 8.06
C TYR A 61 13.53 1.85 7.88
N TYR A 62 13.50 1.36 6.63
CA TYR A 62 13.46 -0.06 6.29
C TYR A 62 14.81 -0.63 5.82
N ASP A 63 15.93 0.09 5.98
CA ASP A 63 17.26 -0.35 5.53
C ASP A 63 17.68 -1.72 6.08
N SER A 64 17.19 -2.09 7.27
CA SER A 64 17.49 -3.38 7.91
C SER A 64 16.65 -4.54 7.38
N ILE A 65 15.69 -4.29 6.49
CA ILE A 65 14.75 -5.29 6.00
C ILE A 65 15.20 -5.82 4.65
N ASP A 66 15.33 -7.14 4.56
CA ASP A 66 15.55 -7.84 3.31
C ASP A 66 14.21 -8.20 2.65
N PHE A 67 13.79 -7.38 1.68
CA PHE A 67 12.55 -7.58 0.94
C PHE A 67 12.62 -8.69 -0.13
N SER A 68 13.75 -9.42 -0.25
CA SER A 68 13.78 -10.70 -0.98
C SER A 68 13.19 -11.86 -0.17
N LYS A 69 12.99 -11.66 1.14
CA LYS A 69 12.27 -12.61 1.99
C LYS A 69 10.77 -12.49 1.76
N HIS A 70 10.07 -13.59 2.04
CA HIS A 70 8.61 -13.68 1.96
C HIS A 70 8.05 -14.40 3.18
N GLY A 71 6.73 -14.35 3.34
CA GLY A 71 6.03 -15.10 4.37
C GLY A 71 6.45 -14.73 5.79
N ASP A 72 6.54 -15.74 6.65
CA ASP A 72 6.86 -15.57 8.06
C ASP A 72 8.23 -14.96 8.34
N ASN A 73 9.20 -15.16 7.44
CA ASN A 73 10.54 -14.57 7.61
C ASN A 73 10.48 -13.04 7.48
N LEU A 74 9.82 -12.54 6.44
CA LEU A 74 9.60 -11.10 6.27
C LEU A 74 8.72 -10.54 7.40
N LYS A 75 7.66 -11.28 7.79
CA LYS A 75 6.78 -10.90 8.90
C LYS A 75 7.55 -10.69 10.20
N LYS A 76 8.48 -11.60 10.54
CA LYS A 76 9.32 -11.53 11.74
C LYS A 76 10.29 -10.35 11.69
N ASP A 77 10.91 -10.10 10.54
CA ASP A 77 11.84 -8.96 10.38
C ASP A 77 11.09 -7.63 10.54
N ILE A 78 9.93 -7.50 9.89
CA ILE A 78 9.07 -6.32 10.01
C ILE A 78 8.60 -6.14 11.46
N SER A 79 8.11 -7.21 12.09
CA SER A 79 7.69 -7.20 13.50
C SER A 79 8.80 -6.73 14.43
N SER A 80 10.02 -7.22 14.21
CA SER A 80 11.21 -6.84 14.99
C SER A 80 11.55 -5.37 14.79
N LEU A 81 11.53 -4.86 13.56
CA LEU A 81 11.79 -3.45 13.26
C LEU A 81 10.78 -2.52 13.96
N ILE A 82 9.48 -2.75 13.75
CA ILE A 82 8.44 -1.90 14.38
C ILE A 82 8.39 -2.07 15.90
N THR A 83 8.94 -3.16 16.43
CA THR A 83 9.10 -3.36 17.87
C THR A 83 10.25 -2.53 18.41
N ALA A 84 11.43 -2.64 17.80
CA ALA A 84 12.64 -1.96 18.24
C ALA A 84 12.54 -0.43 18.12
N THR A 85 11.81 0.05 17.12
CA THR A 85 11.64 1.49 16.85
C THR A 85 10.51 2.14 17.62
N HIS A 86 9.63 1.38 18.29
CA HIS A 86 8.56 1.95 19.12
C HIS A 86 9.13 2.39 20.47
N THR A 87 9.89 3.49 20.47
CA THR A 87 10.63 4.00 21.63
C THR A 87 9.75 4.73 22.63
N THR A 88 8.61 5.29 22.18
CA THR A 88 7.71 6.09 23.04
C THR A 88 6.34 5.44 23.13
N LEU A 89 6.08 4.72 24.23
CA LEU A 89 4.73 4.24 24.55
C LEU A 89 3.91 5.39 25.17
N LEU A 90 2.80 5.75 24.53
CA LEU A 90 1.94 6.86 24.94
C LEU A 90 1.09 6.57 26.16
N TYR A 91 0.76 7.60 26.93
CA TYR A 91 -0.33 7.53 27.89
C TYR A 91 -1.68 7.56 27.17
N TYR A 92 -2.69 6.89 27.73
CA TYR A 92 -4.05 7.04 27.19
C TYR A 92 -4.55 8.49 27.34
N SER A 93 -4.42 9.08 28.54
CA SER A 93 -4.69 10.50 28.80
C SER A 93 -3.67 11.05 29.81
N ASN A 94 -2.95 12.13 29.49
CA ASN A 94 -2.01 12.78 30.39
C ASN A 94 -1.74 14.25 30.00
N SER A 95 -2.01 15.18 30.92
CA SER A 95 -1.83 16.62 30.64
C SER A 95 -0.38 17.04 30.41
N LYS A 96 0.61 16.36 31.00
CA LYS A 96 2.03 16.77 31.00
C LYS A 96 2.93 15.93 30.09
N LYS A 97 2.48 14.76 29.66
CA LYS A 97 3.26 13.83 28.81
C LYS A 97 2.60 13.65 27.44
N PRO A 98 3.32 13.11 26.44
CA PRO A 98 2.69 12.66 25.20
C PRO A 98 1.58 11.65 25.51
N ASP A 99 0.40 11.89 24.94
CA ASP A 99 -0.77 11.04 25.11
C ASP A 99 -1.51 10.87 23.78
N VAL A 100 -2.45 9.94 23.76
CA VAL A 100 -3.22 9.65 22.54
C VAL A 100 -4.04 10.85 22.10
N TRP A 101 -4.65 11.62 23.01
CA TRP A 101 -5.47 12.78 22.61
C TRP A 101 -4.66 13.79 21.80
N LYS A 102 -3.50 14.21 22.33
CA LYS A 102 -2.60 15.14 21.65
C LYS A 102 -2.11 14.58 20.33
N THR A 103 -1.84 13.28 20.28
CA THR A 103 -1.39 12.61 19.06
C THR A 103 -2.47 12.64 17.99
N LEU A 104 -3.72 12.26 18.31
CA LEU A 104 -4.81 12.27 17.33
C LEU A 104 -5.21 13.67 16.87
N LYS A 105 -5.10 14.67 17.75
CA LYS A 105 -5.30 16.08 17.37
C LYS A 105 -4.33 16.55 16.27
N LEU A 106 -3.19 15.87 16.11
CA LEU A 106 -2.22 16.14 15.05
C LEU A 106 -2.33 15.15 13.90
N SER A 107 -2.48 13.85 14.22
CA SER A 107 -2.39 12.77 13.23
C SER A 107 -3.65 12.62 12.40
N ASP A 108 -4.81 12.98 12.96
CA ASP A 108 -6.10 12.80 12.31
C ASP A 108 -6.63 14.10 11.69
N LEU A 109 -5.79 15.14 11.53
CA LEU A 109 -6.14 16.39 10.83
C LEU A 109 -6.53 16.13 9.37
N ASP A 110 -7.54 16.88 8.88
CA ASP A 110 -7.94 16.84 7.48
C ASP A 110 -6.88 17.51 6.58
N PRO A 111 -6.17 16.75 5.72
CA PRO A 111 -5.11 17.30 4.88
C PRO A 111 -5.64 18.24 3.80
N ASP A 112 -6.92 18.13 3.43
CA ASP A 112 -7.52 18.96 2.39
C ASP A 112 -7.97 20.32 2.94
N ASN A 113 -8.03 20.47 4.27
CA ASN A 113 -8.56 21.66 4.92
C ASN A 113 -7.88 22.03 6.24
N LEU A 114 -6.55 22.13 6.21
CA LEU A 114 -5.71 22.43 7.38
C LEU A 114 -6.08 23.74 8.11
N GLN A 115 -6.72 24.69 7.42
CA GLN A 115 -7.12 25.97 8.00
C GLN A 115 -8.30 25.85 8.97
N GLN A 116 -9.16 24.83 8.81
CA GLN A 116 -10.33 24.63 9.65
C GLN A 116 -10.02 23.94 10.98
N ASN A 117 -8.80 23.43 11.15
CA ASN A 117 -8.36 22.75 12.36
C ASN A 117 -9.35 21.65 12.78
N THR A 118 -9.75 20.84 11.81
CA THR A 118 -10.69 19.72 11.96
C THR A 118 -9.96 18.38 11.87
N VAL A 119 -10.46 17.42 12.64
CA VAL A 119 -10.05 16.02 12.53
C VAL A 119 -11.05 15.24 11.69
N LEU A 120 -10.56 14.27 10.92
CA LEU A 120 -11.38 13.29 10.23
C LEU A 120 -11.84 12.20 11.19
N LEU A 121 -13.14 11.95 11.22
CA LEU A 121 -13.76 10.94 12.05
C LEU A 121 -13.86 9.63 11.25
N ILE A 122 -13.17 8.59 11.72
CA ILE A 122 -13.25 7.27 11.09
C ILE A 122 -14.71 6.80 11.07
N TYR A 123 -15.12 6.19 9.96
CA TYR A 123 -16.50 5.80 9.65
C TYR A 123 -17.47 6.96 9.38
N GLY A 124 -17.08 8.22 9.53
CA GLY A 124 -17.93 9.34 9.10
C GLY A 124 -17.98 9.44 7.57
N TYR A 125 -19.10 9.92 7.03
CA TYR A 125 -19.34 9.98 5.57
C TYR A 125 -20.18 11.18 5.10
N ASN A 126 -20.76 11.98 5.99
CA ASN A 126 -21.50 13.20 5.64
C ASN A 126 -20.93 14.41 6.40
N ASN A 127 -21.49 15.61 6.23
CA ASN A 127 -21.18 16.78 7.06
C ASN A 127 -22.49 17.52 7.38
N ASP A 128 -23.43 16.79 7.95
CA ASP A 128 -24.77 17.27 8.23
C ASP A 128 -24.80 17.97 9.60
N SER A 129 -25.40 19.16 9.65
CA SER A 129 -25.60 19.90 10.90
C SER A 129 -26.68 19.28 11.79
N GLU A 130 -27.66 18.59 11.20
CA GLU A 130 -28.76 17.95 11.90
C GLU A 130 -28.37 16.54 12.36
N ASP A 131 -27.65 15.79 11.52
CA ASP A 131 -27.11 14.47 11.84
C ASP A 131 -25.60 14.50 12.12
N THR A 132 -25.27 14.98 13.31
CA THR A 132 -23.88 15.06 13.75
C THR A 132 -23.20 13.70 13.96
N MET A 133 -23.96 12.59 14.06
CA MET A 133 -23.41 11.27 14.40
C MET A 133 -22.56 10.70 13.26
N HIS A 134 -22.95 10.95 12.00
CA HIS A 134 -22.27 10.40 10.84
C HIS A 134 -21.26 11.37 10.20
N ASN A 135 -21.02 12.52 10.86
CA ASN A 135 -20.14 13.54 10.32
C ASN A 135 -18.73 12.99 10.09
N ARG A 136 -18.19 13.30 8.92
CA ARG A 136 -16.86 12.93 8.45
C ARG A 136 -15.77 13.77 9.10
N MET A 137 -16.09 14.97 9.55
CA MET A 137 -15.13 15.86 10.20
C MET A 137 -15.72 16.53 11.44
N ARG A 138 -14.83 16.96 12.33
CA ARG A 138 -15.18 17.75 13.52
C ARG A 138 -14.02 18.60 13.98
N SER A 139 -14.29 19.72 14.65
CA SER A 139 -13.25 20.54 15.26
C SER A 139 -12.33 19.70 16.17
N VAL A 140 -11.03 19.95 16.08
CA VAL A 140 -10.01 19.31 16.91
C VAL A 140 -10.28 19.47 18.41
N ASP A 141 -10.93 20.57 18.81
CA ASP A 141 -11.21 20.89 20.21
C ASP A 141 -12.54 20.32 20.71
N SER A 142 -13.36 19.75 19.82
CA SER A 142 -14.57 19.02 20.20
C SER A 142 -14.28 17.57 20.63
N SER A 143 -13.15 17.34 21.32
CA SER A 143 -12.79 16.05 21.91
C SER A 143 -13.55 15.84 23.22
N CYS A 144 -14.01 14.62 23.49
CA CYS A 144 -14.77 14.37 24.71
C CYS A 144 -13.88 14.23 25.96
N HIS A 145 -14.05 15.18 26.90
CA HIS A 145 -13.40 15.17 28.22
C HIS A 145 -14.38 15.25 29.40
N LYS A 146 -15.69 15.26 29.14
CA LYS A 146 -16.77 15.42 30.14
C LYS A 146 -18.03 14.67 29.73
N SER A 147 -18.96 14.47 30.67
CA SER A 147 -20.31 14.00 30.34
C SER A 147 -21.23 15.21 30.11
N SER A 148 -22.10 15.27 29.09
CA SER A 148 -22.32 14.33 27.97
C SER A 148 -21.31 14.53 26.82
N CYS A 149 -20.96 13.43 26.13
CA CYS A 149 -20.10 13.43 24.94
C CYS A 149 -20.86 13.55 23.60
N LYS A 150 -22.17 13.86 23.61
CA LYS A 150 -22.97 13.95 22.37
C LYS A 150 -22.41 15.04 21.45
N GLY A 151 -22.21 14.70 20.17
CA GLY A 151 -21.61 15.62 19.18
C GLY A 151 -20.12 15.90 19.39
N LEU A 152 -19.45 15.18 20.31
CA LEU A 152 -18.01 15.24 20.53
C LEU A 152 -17.33 13.97 20.00
N TRP A 153 -16.09 14.11 19.54
CA TRP A 153 -15.32 12.96 19.08
C TRP A 153 -14.58 12.28 20.22
N THR A 154 -14.35 10.98 20.07
CA THR A 154 -13.64 10.11 21.02
C THR A 154 -12.57 9.30 20.31
N ARG A 155 -11.91 8.41 21.03
CA ARG A 155 -10.91 7.48 20.49
C ARG A 155 -11.56 6.15 20.19
N GLU A 156 -11.61 5.79 18.91
CA GLU A 156 -11.94 4.45 18.46
C GLU A 156 -10.73 3.54 18.58
N HIS A 157 -10.94 2.34 19.11
CA HIS A 157 -9.99 1.22 19.00
C HIS A 157 -10.42 0.38 17.80
N VAL A 158 -9.78 0.59 16.64
CA VAL A 158 -10.15 -0.11 15.39
C VAL A 158 -10.03 -1.62 15.58
N PHE A 159 -8.88 -2.08 16.09
CA PHE A 159 -8.77 -3.35 16.78
C PHE A 159 -9.42 -3.20 18.17
N ALA A 160 -10.67 -3.63 18.29
CA ALA A 160 -11.46 -3.43 19.49
C ALA A 160 -10.81 -4.11 20.71
N LYS A 161 -10.78 -3.41 21.85
CA LYS A 161 -10.10 -3.86 23.07
C LYS A 161 -10.54 -5.25 23.52
N SER A 162 -11.82 -5.59 23.34
CA SER A 162 -12.42 -6.84 23.79
C SER A 162 -12.11 -8.04 22.90
N LEU A 163 -11.64 -7.83 21.67
CA LEU A 163 -11.30 -8.89 20.70
C LEU A 163 -9.84 -9.36 20.82
N ALA A 164 -9.03 -8.63 21.60
CA ALA A 164 -7.66 -9.01 21.91
C ALA A 164 -7.64 -10.06 23.02
N ASN A 165 -6.60 -10.91 23.02
CA ASN A 165 -6.41 -11.93 24.04
C ASN A 165 -4.96 -11.93 24.55
N PRO A 166 -4.66 -11.40 25.75
CA PRO A 166 -5.59 -10.78 26.69
C PRO A 166 -6.16 -9.45 26.18
N LYS A 167 -7.30 -9.04 26.74
CA LYS A 167 -7.98 -7.78 26.35
C LYS A 167 -7.04 -6.58 26.49
N LEU A 168 -7.13 -5.64 25.56
CA LEU A 168 -6.33 -4.41 25.63
C LEU A 168 -6.77 -3.58 26.83
N VAL A 169 -5.80 -3.07 27.57
CA VAL A 169 -6.02 -2.14 28.69
C VAL A 169 -5.46 -0.77 28.35
N THR A 170 -6.05 0.27 28.96
CA THR A 170 -5.64 1.67 28.76
C THR A 170 -5.06 2.29 30.04
N SER A 171 -5.02 1.51 31.13
CA SER A 171 -4.40 1.89 32.41
C SER A 171 -2.88 1.75 32.39
N SER A 172 -2.34 0.89 31.51
CA SER A 172 -0.91 0.77 31.23
C SER A 172 -0.61 1.17 29.79
N ARG A 173 0.63 1.61 29.57
CA ARG A 173 1.14 1.98 28.24
C ARG A 173 1.48 0.71 27.47
N GLY A 174 1.04 0.60 26.22
CA GLY A 174 1.26 -0.58 25.39
C GLY A 174 0.24 -0.67 24.23
N PRO A 175 -0.22 -1.86 23.83
CA PRO A 175 -1.06 -2.03 22.64
C PRO A 175 -2.41 -1.32 22.73
N GLY A 176 -2.97 -1.14 23.94
CA GLY A 176 -4.20 -0.38 24.13
C GLY A 176 -4.04 1.14 24.04
N THR A 177 -2.81 1.64 23.99
CA THR A 177 -2.47 3.07 23.86
C THR A 177 -1.63 3.37 22.63
N ASP A 178 -1.47 2.41 21.72
CA ASP A 178 -0.76 2.58 20.45
C ASP A 178 -1.62 3.43 19.49
N ALA A 179 -1.09 4.58 19.11
CA ALA A 179 -1.77 5.54 18.25
C ALA A 179 -2.05 4.94 16.86
N HIS A 180 -1.28 3.96 16.37
CA HIS A 180 -1.61 3.32 15.09
C HIS A 180 -2.98 2.61 15.11
N ASN A 181 -3.45 2.16 16.28
CA ASN A 181 -4.77 1.55 16.46
C ASN A 181 -5.90 2.54 16.78
N LEU A 182 -5.55 3.75 17.17
CA LEU A 182 -6.49 4.73 17.74
C LEU A 182 -6.87 5.78 16.71
N ARG A 183 -8.16 6.06 16.58
CA ARG A 183 -8.69 7.00 15.58
C ARG A 183 -9.71 7.94 16.19
N ALA A 184 -9.78 9.17 15.70
CA ALA A 184 -10.90 10.06 16.05
C ALA A 184 -12.19 9.47 15.45
N VAL A 185 -13.28 9.45 16.22
CA VAL A 185 -14.60 8.95 15.80
C VAL A 185 -15.69 9.74 16.51
N ASP A 186 -16.88 9.87 15.94
CA ASP A 186 -18.03 10.38 16.70
C ASP A 186 -18.35 9.45 17.88
N GLN A 187 -18.59 10.01 19.07
CA GLN A 187 -18.87 9.21 20.26
C GLN A 187 -20.09 8.29 20.11
N GLN A 188 -21.19 8.80 19.56
CA GLN A 188 -22.43 8.01 19.44
C GLN A 188 -22.24 6.92 18.39
N TYR A 189 -21.55 7.24 17.30
CA TYR A 189 -21.25 6.26 16.27
C TYR A 189 -20.28 5.18 16.74
N ASN A 190 -19.31 5.53 17.59
CA ASN A 190 -18.44 4.57 18.26
C ASN A 190 -19.23 3.56 19.10
N ILE A 191 -20.17 4.06 19.92
CA ILE A 191 -21.07 3.21 20.72
C ILE A 191 -21.88 2.30 19.79
N ARG A 192 -22.39 2.84 18.67
CA ARG A 192 -23.17 2.08 17.69
C ARG A 192 -22.34 0.98 17.02
N ARG A 193 -21.09 1.25 16.65
CA ARG A 193 -20.15 0.26 16.08
C ARG A 193 -19.89 -0.88 17.07
N SER A 194 -19.70 -0.55 18.35
CA SER A 194 -19.43 -1.50 19.43
C SER A 194 -18.12 -2.29 19.19
N ASN A 195 -18.10 -3.61 19.36
CA ASN A 195 -16.98 -4.49 19.05
C ASN A 195 -17.32 -5.47 17.91
N ARG A 196 -18.20 -5.05 16.98
CA ARG A 196 -18.56 -5.87 15.82
C ARG A 196 -17.35 -6.16 14.96
N ASN A 197 -17.32 -7.37 14.41
CA ASN A 197 -16.34 -7.77 13.43
C ASN A 197 -16.55 -6.95 12.16
N PHE A 198 -15.46 -6.65 11.47
CA PHE A 198 -15.55 -6.05 10.15
C PHE A 198 -16.08 -7.09 9.16
N ALA A 199 -16.98 -6.65 8.29
CA ALA A 199 -17.62 -7.52 7.30
C ALA A 199 -17.69 -6.78 5.95
N GLU A 200 -17.85 -7.54 4.88
CA GLU A 200 -18.01 -6.99 3.53
C GLU A 200 -19.27 -6.12 3.41
N GLY A 201 -19.19 -5.06 2.61
CA GLY A 201 -20.29 -4.14 2.36
C GLY A 201 -19.97 -3.20 1.21
N LYS A 202 -20.80 -2.17 1.01
CA LYS A 202 -20.62 -1.19 -0.07
C LYS A 202 -21.20 0.18 0.29
N GLY A 203 -20.52 1.24 -0.14
CA GLY A 203 -20.95 2.62 0.03
C GLY A 203 -20.55 3.17 1.39
N ILE A 204 -21.54 3.63 2.17
CA ILE A 204 -21.34 4.24 3.48
C ILE A 204 -21.19 3.20 4.58
N SER A 205 -20.68 3.62 5.74
CA SER A 205 -20.48 2.73 6.89
C SER A 205 -21.80 2.34 7.57
N GLY A 206 -21.81 1.17 8.19
CA GLY A 206 -22.96 0.71 8.96
C GLY A 206 -22.90 -0.75 9.37
N ASN A 207 -23.86 -1.18 10.19
CA ASN A 207 -24.04 -2.59 10.51
C ASN A 207 -24.59 -3.31 9.27
N VAL A 208 -23.93 -4.39 8.86
CA VAL A 208 -24.37 -5.25 7.74
C VAL A 208 -24.96 -6.57 8.22
N SER A 209 -24.71 -6.93 9.48
CA SER A 209 -25.34 -8.06 10.17
C SER A 209 -25.45 -7.75 11.67
N SER A 210 -25.93 -8.70 12.48
CA SER A 210 -25.98 -8.54 13.95
C SER A 210 -24.58 -8.35 14.56
N THR A 211 -23.58 -9.02 13.98
CA THR A 211 -22.19 -9.08 14.44
C THR A 211 -21.19 -8.38 13.51
N GLY A 212 -21.62 -7.98 12.31
CA GLY A 212 -20.80 -7.45 11.23
C GLY A 212 -21.01 -5.95 11.00
N PHE A 213 -19.90 -5.24 10.80
CA PHE A 213 -19.86 -3.80 10.51
C PHE A 213 -19.02 -3.53 9.26
N TYR A 214 -19.59 -2.79 8.32
CA TYR A 214 -18.86 -2.27 7.17
C TYR A 214 -18.34 -0.86 7.48
N PRO A 215 -17.04 -0.58 7.36
CA PRO A 215 -16.48 0.72 7.72
C PRO A 215 -16.71 1.81 6.65
N GLY A 216 -17.28 1.48 5.50
CA GLY A 216 -17.45 2.40 4.37
C GLY A 216 -16.31 2.32 3.36
N ASP A 217 -16.61 2.63 2.09
CA ASP A 217 -15.68 2.55 0.95
C ASP A 217 -14.42 3.41 1.17
N GLU A 218 -14.56 4.54 1.84
CA GLU A 218 -13.46 5.43 2.18
C GLU A 218 -12.47 4.79 3.16
N TRP A 219 -12.98 4.10 4.17
CA TRP A 219 -12.21 3.71 5.36
C TRP A 219 -11.70 2.27 5.33
N LYS A 220 -12.25 1.42 4.46
CA LYS A 220 -11.95 -0.03 4.43
C LYS A 220 -10.45 -0.36 4.29
N GLY A 221 -9.73 0.39 3.46
CA GLY A 221 -8.28 0.23 3.29
C GLY A 221 -7.50 0.58 4.57
N SER A 222 -7.86 1.69 5.22
CA SER A 222 -7.25 2.10 6.49
C SER A 222 -7.51 1.10 7.60
N VAL A 223 -8.74 0.60 7.71
CA VAL A 223 -9.09 -0.43 8.70
C VAL A 223 -8.24 -1.67 8.50
N ALA A 224 -8.13 -2.17 7.26
CA ALA A 224 -7.32 -3.34 6.95
C ALA A 224 -5.86 -3.15 7.38
N ARG A 225 -5.23 -2.03 7.02
CA ARG A 225 -3.83 -1.75 7.37
C ARG A 225 -3.58 -1.54 8.87
N ILE A 226 -4.56 -1.01 9.59
CA ILE A 226 -4.48 -0.89 11.06
C ILE A 226 -4.53 -2.27 11.71
N ILE A 227 -5.44 -3.15 11.27
CA ILE A 227 -5.53 -4.52 11.78
C ILE A 227 -4.27 -5.33 11.44
N MET A 228 -3.77 -5.24 10.21
CA MET A 228 -2.51 -5.88 9.80
C MET A 228 -1.32 -5.43 10.66
N TYR A 229 -1.22 -4.12 10.94
CA TYR A 229 -0.20 -3.59 11.83
C TYR A 229 -0.32 -4.15 13.25
N MET A 230 -1.51 -4.13 13.84
CA MET A 230 -1.72 -4.63 15.21
C MET A 230 -1.36 -6.11 15.32
N HIS A 231 -1.71 -6.90 14.29
CA HIS A 231 -1.36 -8.30 14.21
C HIS A 231 0.15 -8.54 14.14
N VAL A 232 0.87 -7.79 13.31
CA VAL A 232 2.33 -7.96 13.19
C VAL A 232 3.08 -7.37 14.39
N ARG A 233 2.59 -6.28 14.98
CA ARG A 233 3.23 -5.64 16.15
C ARG A 233 3.01 -6.42 17.45
N TYR A 234 1.84 -7.03 17.61
CA TYR A 234 1.41 -7.73 18.82
C TYR A 234 0.87 -9.14 18.49
N PRO A 235 1.68 -10.03 17.91
CA PRO A 235 1.22 -11.29 17.29
C PRO A 235 0.53 -12.26 18.24
N TYR A 236 0.87 -12.23 19.53
CA TYR A 236 0.27 -13.11 20.54
C TYR A 236 -0.96 -12.50 21.24
N GLN A 237 -1.31 -11.25 20.93
CA GLN A 237 -2.41 -10.53 21.60
C GLN A 237 -3.48 -10.04 20.64
N CYS A 238 -3.09 -9.65 19.42
CA CYS A 238 -3.95 -9.01 18.44
C CYS A 238 -4.10 -9.89 17.18
N GLU A 239 -4.73 -11.05 17.33
CA GLU A 239 -4.99 -11.93 16.17
C GLU A 239 -6.05 -11.32 15.24
N ALA A 240 -5.69 -11.06 13.97
CA ALA A 240 -6.58 -10.43 12.99
C ALA A 240 -7.86 -11.26 12.74
N LYS A 241 -7.76 -12.59 12.85
CA LYS A 241 -8.89 -13.52 12.72
C LYS A 241 -10.06 -13.23 13.67
N ASN A 242 -9.79 -12.59 14.81
CA ASN A 242 -10.81 -12.27 15.81
C ASN A 242 -11.61 -11.01 15.44
N THR A 243 -11.31 -10.37 14.31
CA THR A 243 -11.82 -9.02 13.99
C THR A 243 -12.62 -8.95 12.70
N ALA A 244 -12.77 -10.06 11.96
CA ALA A 244 -13.47 -10.08 10.67
C ALA A 244 -14.45 -11.25 10.52
N GLU A 245 -15.53 -11.01 9.79
CA GLU A 245 -16.36 -12.05 9.17
C GLU A 245 -15.80 -12.31 7.77
N SER A 246 -14.96 -13.36 7.62
CA SER A 246 -14.22 -13.59 6.40
C SER A 246 -13.79 -15.05 6.22
N THR A 247 -13.37 -15.38 4.99
CA THR A 247 -12.64 -16.59 4.63
C THR A 247 -11.14 -16.43 4.87
N TYR A 248 -10.41 -17.54 4.79
CA TYR A 248 -8.97 -17.64 5.08
C TYR A 248 -8.28 -18.49 4.00
N THR A 249 -8.47 -18.13 2.73
CA THR A 249 -8.00 -18.92 1.58
C THR A 249 -6.52 -18.69 1.29
N TYR A 250 -5.99 -17.51 1.57
CA TYR A 250 -4.58 -17.18 1.31
C TYR A 250 -3.68 -17.42 2.53
N SER A 251 -4.20 -17.16 3.73
CA SER A 251 -3.46 -17.30 4.99
C SER A 251 -4.39 -17.75 6.11
N VAL A 252 -3.87 -18.59 7.00
CA VAL A 252 -4.56 -19.04 8.21
C VAL A 252 -4.63 -17.98 9.32
N GLU A 253 -3.81 -16.93 9.23
CA GLU A 253 -3.71 -15.87 10.25
C GLU A 253 -4.42 -14.58 9.84
N MET A 254 -4.46 -14.28 8.54
CA MET A 254 -4.96 -13.03 7.99
C MET A 254 -6.25 -13.26 7.20
N PRO A 255 -7.39 -12.66 7.62
CA PRO A 255 -8.64 -12.67 6.87
C PRO A 255 -8.48 -12.19 5.42
N ASP A 256 -9.09 -12.91 4.48
CA ASP A 256 -9.09 -12.54 3.06
C ASP A 256 -9.69 -11.14 2.83
N LEU A 257 -10.64 -10.74 3.69
CA LEU A 257 -11.27 -9.42 3.69
C LEU A 257 -10.23 -8.29 3.78
N TYR A 258 -9.24 -8.42 4.66
CA TYR A 258 -8.24 -7.37 4.83
C TYR A 258 -7.23 -7.34 3.70
N LEU A 259 -6.84 -8.51 3.18
CA LEU A 259 -5.97 -8.59 1.99
C LEU A 259 -6.66 -7.95 0.78
N LYS A 260 -7.94 -8.25 0.59
CA LYS A 260 -8.79 -7.65 -0.44
C LYS A 260 -8.88 -6.13 -0.27
N TRP A 261 -9.31 -5.63 0.90
CA TRP A 261 -9.46 -4.19 1.13
C TRP A 261 -8.14 -3.41 1.02
N ASN A 262 -7.03 -4.01 1.42
CA ASN A 262 -5.71 -3.41 1.25
C ASN A 262 -5.30 -3.29 -0.23
N ALA A 263 -5.65 -4.27 -1.06
CA ALA A 263 -5.38 -4.24 -2.49
C ALA A 263 -6.35 -3.35 -3.28
N GLU A 264 -7.62 -3.27 -2.86
CA GLU A 264 -8.63 -2.44 -3.54
C GLU A 264 -8.49 -0.95 -3.25
N LYS A 265 -7.88 -0.58 -2.12
CA LYS A 265 -7.81 0.81 -1.67
C LYS A 265 -6.41 1.18 -1.21
N ASP A 266 -5.67 1.81 -2.12
CA ASP A 266 -4.33 2.34 -1.84
C ASP A 266 -4.33 3.31 -0.65
N PRO A 267 -3.20 3.42 0.10
CA PRO A 267 -3.03 4.40 1.16
C PRO A 267 -3.26 5.83 0.66
N SER A 268 -4.24 6.49 1.26
CA SER A 268 -4.57 7.89 1.02
C SER A 268 -3.46 8.84 1.51
N LEU A 269 -3.49 10.09 1.04
CA LEU A 269 -2.59 11.14 1.56
C LEU A 269 -2.76 11.31 3.08
N PHE A 270 -4.01 11.30 3.55
CA PHE A 270 -4.33 11.35 4.97
C PHE A 270 -3.62 10.26 5.77
N GLU A 271 -3.68 9.00 5.31
CA GLU A 271 -3.01 7.89 6.01
C GLU A 271 -1.49 8.05 6.04
N LYS A 272 -0.89 8.50 4.93
CA LYS A 272 0.57 8.71 4.85
C LYS A 272 1.02 9.81 5.82
N LEU A 273 0.32 10.94 5.86
CA LEU A 273 0.61 12.04 6.80
C LEU A 273 0.39 11.60 8.26
N ARG A 274 -0.69 10.87 8.52
CA ARG A 274 -0.94 10.28 9.83
C ARG A 274 0.20 9.36 10.27
N ASN A 275 0.74 8.53 9.36
CA ASN A 275 1.86 7.64 9.63
C ASN A 275 3.13 8.44 9.98
N GLU A 276 3.41 9.55 9.29
CA GLU A 276 4.52 10.46 9.61
C GLU A 276 4.37 11.10 11.00
N VAL A 277 3.18 11.60 11.32
CA VAL A 277 2.93 12.21 12.63
C VAL A 277 3.11 11.18 13.74
N ILE A 278 2.52 9.99 13.61
CA ILE A 278 2.67 8.95 14.63
C ILE A 278 4.13 8.48 14.73
N TYR A 279 4.84 8.37 13.61
CA TYR A 279 6.28 8.07 13.61
C TYR A 279 7.07 9.10 14.42
N SER A 280 6.80 10.40 14.23
CA SER A 280 7.47 11.46 15.00
C SER A 280 7.21 11.41 16.51
N VAL A 281 6.13 10.75 16.93
CA VAL A 281 5.69 10.67 18.32
C VAL A 281 6.09 9.35 18.99
N GLN A 282 5.86 8.22 18.32
CA GLN A 282 6.10 6.86 18.86
C GLN A 282 7.46 6.27 18.45
N GLY A 283 8.04 6.76 17.35
CA GLY A 283 9.28 6.26 16.75
C GLY A 283 9.07 5.15 15.71
N ASN A 284 7.88 4.53 15.64
CA ASN A 284 7.60 3.43 14.72
C ASN A 284 6.52 3.76 13.69
N ARG A 285 6.62 3.11 12.53
CA ARG A 285 5.73 3.27 11.37
C ARG A 285 4.78 2.08 11.22
N ASN A 286 3.65 2.30 10.57
CA ASN A 286 2.81 1.24 10.01
C ASN A 286 3.32 0.87 8.60
N PRO A 287 3.96 -0.29 8.40
CA PRO A 287 4.56 -0.67 7.12
C PRO A 287 3.54 -0.83 6.00
N PHE A 288 2.32 -1.24 6.32
CA PHE A 288 1.27 -1.45 5.34
C PHE A 288 0.71 -0.13 4.78
N ILE A 289 0.88 0.98 5.51
CA ILE A 289 0.58 2.33 4.98
C ILE A 289 1.72 2.81 4.07
N ASP A 290 2.97 2.58 4.46
CA ASP A 290 4.11 3.03 3.64
C ASP A 290 4.21 2.24 2.31
N ASN A 291 3.95 0.93 2.36
CA ASN A 291 3.83 0.08 1.18
C ASN A 291 2.83 -1.08 1.40
N PRO A 292 1.62 -1.00 0.82
CA PRO A 292 0.59 -2.01 1.05
C PRO A 292 0.98 -3.37 0.44
N TYR A 293 1.94 -3.40 -0.49
CA TYR A 293 2.48 -4.62 -1.08
C TYR A 293 3.19 -5.54 -0.09
N ILE A 294 3.65 -5.02 1.06
CA ILE A 294 4.22 -5.85 2.13
C ILE A 294 3.22 -6.92 2.58
N ALA A 295 1.91 -6.61 2.59
CA ALA A 295 0.89 -7.60 2.91
C ALA A 295 0.87 -8.74 1.88
N THR A 296 1.01 -8.43 0.59
CA THR A 296 1.10 -9.43 -0.49
C THR A 296 2.35 -10.30 -0.34
N LEU A 297 3.49 -9.74 0.07
CA LEU A 297 4.72 -10.50 0.31
C LEU A 297 4.63 -11.44 1.52
N ILE A 298 3.87 -11.07 2.54
CA ILE A 298 3.74 -11.85 3.78
C ILE A 298 2.63 -12.92 3.65
N TRP A 299 1.44 -12.56 3.18
CA TRP A 299 0.27 -13.43 3.24
C TRP A 299 -0.29 -13.84 1.86
N GLY A 300 0.23 -13.27 0.77
CA GLY A 300 -0.34 -13.47 -0.57
C GLY A 300 -1.65 -12.72 -0.77
N GLY A 301 -2.60 -13.34 -1.47
CA GLY A 301 -3.89 -12.72 -1.82
C GLY A 301 -3.82 -11.80 -3.04
N PRO A 302 -4.86 -10.97 -3.26
CA PRO A 302 -4.86 -9.96 -4.29
C PRO A 302 -3.61 -9.06 -4.18
N SER A 303 -2.97 -8.78 -5.32
CA SER A 303 -1.77 -7.96 -5.35
C SER A 303 -2.11 -6.51 -5.04
N ALA A 304 -1.59 -5.97 -3.94
CA ALA A 304 -1.68 -4.55 -3.66
C ALA A 304 -0.64 -3.76 -4.47
N LEU A 305 -0.81 -2.44 -4.56
CA LEU A 305 0.13 -1.56 -5.25
C LEU A 305 1.48 -1.51 -4.54
N ASN A 306 2.58 -1.73 -5.26
CA ASN A 306 3.91 -1.46 -4.74
C ASN A 306 4.28 0.01 -4.93
N THR A 307 4.40 0.75 -3.83
CA THR A 307 4.70 2.19 -3.81
C THR A 307 6.19 2.53 -3.85
N TRP A 308 7.09 1.56 -3.68
CA TRP A 308 8.55 1.77 -3.63
C TRP A 308 9.28 1.33 -4.91
N GLY A 309 8.58 1.34 -6.06
CA GLY A 309 9.17 1.05 -7.36
C GLY A 309 9.56 -0.41 -7.60
N TYR A 310 9.79 -0.73 -8.88
CA TYR A 310 9.84 -2.09 -9.43
C TYR A 310 11.23 -2.73 -9.52
N MET A 311 12.30 -2.15 -8.96
CA MET A 311 13.65 -2.61 -9.32
C MET A 311 14.14 -3.91 -8.66
N LEU A 312 13.36 -4.60 -7.80
CA LEU A 312 13.83 -5.85 -7.18
C LEU A 312 12.82 -6.99 -7.08
N VAL A 313 11.55 -6.81 -7.46
CA VAL A 313 10.51 -7.78 -7.07
C VAL A 313 9.79 -8.46 -8.23
N ASP A 314 9.74 -7.85 -9.42
CA ASP A 314 9.03 -8.45 -10.56
C ASP A 314 9.76 -9.66 -11.17
N GLU A 315 11.07 -9.78 -10.95
CA GLU A 315 11.81 -11.02 -11.30
C GLU A 315 11.60 -12.15 -10.28
N MET A 316 11.16 -11.87 -9.05
CA MET A 316 11.03 -12.88 -7.99
C MET A 316 9.59 -13.41 -7.81
N ILE A 317 8.57 -12.73 -8.35
CA ILE A 317 7.15 -13.08 -8.16
C ILE A 317 6.49 -13.64 -9.42
N LYS A 318 7.21 -13.71 -10.55
CA LYS A 318 6.84 -14.74 -11.53
C LYS A 318 7.05 -16.10 -10.85
N PRO A 319 6.02 -16.97 -10.74
CA PRO A 319 6.26 -18.34 -10.32
C PRO A 319 7.40 -18.86 -11.19
N VAL A 320 8.44 -19.43 -10.58
CA VAL A 320 9.60 -19.96 -11.31
C VAL A 320 9.04 -20.84 -12.42
N GLU A 321 9.03 -20.34 -13.66
CA GLU A 321 8.29 -21.00 -14.74
C GLU A 321 9.11 -22.24 -15.10
N CYS A 322 8.78 -23.37 -14.47
CA CYS A 322 9.38 -24.64 -14.79
C CYS A 322 8.83 -25.06 -16.15
N LYS A 323 9.71 -25.48 -17.05
CA LYS A 323 9.32 -26.06 -18.33
C LYS A 323 9.82 -27.50 -18.36
N VAL A 324 8.92 -28.41 -18.71
CA VAL A 324 9.25 -29.81 -18.96
C VAL A 324 9.15 -30.06 -20.46
N TYR A 325 10.21 -30.57 -21.06
CA TYR A 325 10.24 -30.87 -22.49
C TYR A 325 11.08 -32.11 -22.82
N PRO A 326 10.74 -32.84 -23.88
CA PRO A 326 9.51 -32.68 -24.64
C PRO A 326 8.29 -33.22 -23.87
N THR A 327 7.11 -32.66 -24.09
CA THR A 327 5.85 -33.14 -23.49
C THR A 327 5.30 -34.39 -24.19
N VAL A 328 5.85 -34.72 -25.35
CA VAL A 328 5.61 -35.95 -26.09
C VAL A 328 6.97 -36.53 -26.47
N THR A 329 7.28 -37.75 -26.04
CA THR A 329 8.60 -38.36 -26.23
C THR A 329 8.50 -39.84 -26.57
N SER A 330 9.39 -40.34 -27.44
CA SER A 330 9.68 -41.78 -27.60
C SER A 330 10.88 -42.21 -26.74
N ASP A 331 11.55 -41.27 -26.08
CA ASP A 331 12.73 -41.53 -25.24
C ASP A 331 12.36 -41.77 -23.78
N ASN A 332 13.26 -42.38 -23.01
CA ASN A 332 13.05 -42.63 -21.58
C ASN A 332 13.45 -41.45 -20.70
N PHE A 333 13.68 -40.29 -21.31
CA PHE A 333 14.14 -39.09 -20.63
C PHE A 333 13.34 -37.88 -21.08
N ILE A 334 13.21 -36.96 -20.15
CA ILE A 334 12.71 -35.60 -20.36
C ILE A 334 13.67 -34.63 -19.68
N TYR A 335 13.57 -33.38 -20.06
CA TYR A 335 14.38 -32.30 -19.51
C TYR A 335 13.50 -31.33 -18.74
N ILE A 336 14.02 -30.87 -17.61
CA ILE A 336 13.36 -29.90 -16.75
C ILE A 336 14.24 -28.66 -16.72
N LYS A 337 13.67 -27.54 -17.17
CA LYS A 337 14.28 -26.22 -17.06
C LYS A 337 13.52 -25.45 -15.98
N GLY A 338 14.19 -25.18 -14.86
CA GLY A 338 13.64 -24.45 -13.73
C GLY A 338 14.70 -24.28 -12.63
N ARG A 339 14.42 -23.43 -11.64
CA ARG A 339 15.26 -23.25 -10.44
C ARG A 339 14.49 -23.68 -9.18
N ASP A 340 15.19 -23.92 -8.08
CA ASP A 340 14.61 -24.19 -6.76
C ASP A 340 13.62 -25.38 -6.67
N ILE A 341 13.85 -26.45 -7.44
CA ILE A 341 13.06 -27.68 -7.40
C ILE A 341 13.45 -28.48 -6.14
N LYS A 342 12.53 -28.63 -5.20
CA LYS A 342 12.73 -29.41 -3.97
C LYS A 342 12.47 -30.89 -4.19
N SER A 343 11.37 -31.20 -4.87
CA SER A 343 11.01 -32.58 -5.18
C SER A 343 10.18 -32.70 -6.45
N ILE A 344 10.19 -33.91 -7.02
CA ILE A 344 9.49 -34.29 -8.23
C ILE A 344 8.69 -35.56 -7.93
N TYR A 345 7.40 -35.54 -8.25
CA TYR A 345 6.53 -36.71 -8.20
C TYR A 345 6.10 -37.10 -9.61
N ILE A 346 6.19 -38.38 -9.94
CA ILE A 346 5.74 -38.93 -11.22
C ILE A 346 4.54 -39.83 -10.94
N TYR A 347 3.40 -39.52 -11.53
CA TYR A 347 2.17 -40.30 -11.44
C TYR A 347 1.80 -40.91 -12.80
N ASN A 348 1.17 -42.08 -12.79
CA ASN A 348 0.51 -42.61 -13.99
C ASN A 348 -0.92 -42.02 -14.14
N VAL A 349 -1.61 -42.39 -15.22
CA VAL A 349 -3.00 -41.95 -15.49
C VAL A 349 -4.01 -42.37 -14.42
N SER A 350 -3.74 -43.45 -13.69
CA SER A 350 -4.60 -43.94 -12.61
C SER A 350 -4.36 -43.19 -11.29
N GLY A 351 -3.43 -42.23 -11.25
CA GLY A 351 -3.07 -41.48 -10.04
C GLY A 351 -2.08 -42.19 -9.12
N ASN A 352 -1.57 -43.37 -9.51
CA ASN A 352 -0.57 -44.08 -8.71
C ASN A 352 0.78 -43.39 -8.83
N LEU A 353 1.44 -43.21 -7.69
CA LEU A 353 2.80 -42.68 -7.62
C LEU A 353 3.79 -43.72 -8.15
N ILE A 354 4.50 -43.38 -9.22
CA ILE A 354 5.52 -44.23 -9.84
C ILE A 354 6.90 -43.93 -9.28
N ASN A 355 7.21 -42.64 -9.05
CA ASN A 355 8.51 -42.25 -8.52
C ASN A 355 8.41 -40.92 -7.75
N HIS A 356 9.30 -40.75 -6.77
CA HIS A 356 9.47 -39.54 -5.98
C HIS A 356 10.96 -39.24 -5.82
N ILE A 357 11.39 -38.07 -6.30
CA ILE A 357 12.79 -37.63 -6.29
C ILE A 357 12.90 -36.39 -5.42
N VAL A 358 13.89 -36.35 -4.53
CA VAL A 358 14.16 -35.24 -3.62
C VAL A 358 15.54 -34.66 -3.97
N ASN A 359 15.69 -33.33 -3.85
CA ASN A 359 16.95 -32.62 -4.14
C ASN A 359 17.46 -32.85 -5.58
N PHE A 360 16.59 -32.63 -6.55
CA PHE A 360 16.93 -32.78 -7.97
C PHE A 360 17.88 -31.66 -8.43
N ASN A 361 19.12 -32.01 -8.71
CA ASN A 361 20.17 -31.09 -9.17
C ASN A 361 20.55 -31.28 -10.65
N ASP A 362 19.92 -32.23 -11.34
CA ASP A 362 20.14 -32.48 -12.77
C ASP A 362 19.16 -31.62 -13.60
N ASN A 363 19.36 -31.53 -14.92
CA ASN A 363 18.37 -31.03 -15.86
C ASN A 363 17.64 -32.17 -16.59
N LYS A 364 18.10 -33.42 -16.45
CA LYS A 364 17.58 -34.61 -17.11
C LYS A 364 16.88 -35.54 -16.11
N LEU A 365 15.65 -35.93 -16.43
CA LEU A 365 14.82 -36.81 -15.61
C LEU A 365 14.46 -38.08 -16.38
N SER A 366 14.66 -39.25 -15.77
CA SER A 366 14.19 -40.53 -16.32
C SER A 366 12.70 -40.71 -16.08
N ILE A 367 11.97 -41.11 -17.13
CA ILE A 367 10.57 -41.53 -17.07
C ILE A 367 10.46 -43.04 -17.32
N PRO A 368 9.35 -43.68 -16.91
CA PRO A 368 9.13 -45.11 -17.17
C PRO A 368 9.16 -45.43 -18.67
N ASN A 369 9.65 -46.62 -19.01
CA ASN A 369 9.74 -47.08 -20.41
C ASN A 369 8.37 -47.46 -21.02
N GLN A 370 7.32 -47.58 -20.21
CA GLN A 370 5.99 -48.00 -20.67
C GLN A 370 5.30 -46.87 -21.45
N VAL A 371 4.66 -47.22 -22.56
CA VAL A 371 3.84 -46.30 -23.34
C VAL A 371 2.64 -45.85 -22.51
N GLY A 372 2.38 -44.55 -22.45
CA GLY A 372 1.31 -44.02 -21.62
C GLY A 372 1.41 -42.53 -21.35
N ILE A 373 0.47 -42.04 -20.55
CA ILE A 373 0.45 -40.65 -20.07
C ILE A 373 0.94 -40.62 -18.62
N TYR A 374 1.82 -39.67 -18.33
CA TYR A 374 2.36 -39.44 -17.00
C TYR A 374 2.12 -38.00 -16.56
N PHE A 375 1.87 -37.81 -15.27
CA PHE A 375 1.77 -36.49 -14.66
C PHE A 375 2.97 -36.25 -13.77
N ILE A 376 3.66 -35.15 -14.02
CA ILE A 376 4.87 -34.76 -13.29
C ILE A 376 4.55 -33.55 -12.45
N LYS A 377 4.53 -33.72 -11.13
CA LYS A 377 4.34 -32.63 -10.18
C LYS A 377 5.69 -32.19 -9.64
N LEU A 378 6.06 -30.95 -9.94
CA LEU A 378 7.24 -30.28 -9.42
C LEU A 378 6.83 -29.48 -8.18
N VAL A 379 7.56 -29.67 -7.08
CA VAL A 379 7.43 -28.87 -5.86
C VAL A 379 8.61 -27.91 -5.80
N THR A 380 8.33 -26.61 -5.87
CA THR A 380 9.34 -25.54 -5.82
C THR A 380 9.21 -24.74 -4.53
N LYS A 381 10.17 -23.84 -4.24
CA LYS A 381 10.02 -22.87 -3.15
C LYS A 381 8.78 -21.96 -3.31
N SER A 382 8.41 -21.64 -4.55
CA SER A 382 7.30 -20.73 -4.90
C SER A 382 5.93 -21.40 -5.06
N GLY A 383 5.84 -22.73 -4.97
CA GLY A 383 4.58 -23.48 -5.15
C GLY A 383 4.72 -24.76 -5.98
N ASN A 384 3.60 -25.35 -6.36
CA ASN A 384 3.54 -26.62 -7.10
C ASN A 384 3.11 -26.39 -8.56
N GLN A 385 3.75 -27.07 -9.51
CA GLN A 385 3.38 -27.08 -10.93
C GLN A 385 3.25 -28.51 -11.45
N THR A 386 2.27 -28.77 -12.30
CA THR A 386 2.00 -30.12 -12.84
C THR A 386 2.08 -30.11 -14.36
N PHE A 387 2.80 -31.07 -14.93
CA PHE A 387 3.00 -31.24 -16.37
C PHE A 387 2.48 -32.59 -16.83
N LYS A 388 1.83 -32.61 -18.00
CA LYS A 388 1.40 -33.85 -18.67
C LYS A 388 2.45 -34.26 -19.70
N ILE A 389 2.93 -35.50 -19.61
CA ILE A 389 3.88 -36.09 -20.54
C ILE A 389 3.23 -37.29 -21.22
N ILE A 390 3.42 -37.42 -22.53
CA ILE A 390 2.94 -38.55 -23.35
C ILE A 390 4.14 -39.33 -23.85
N LYS A 391 4.30 -40.55 -23.36
CA LYS A 391 5.30 -41.51 -23.84
C LYS A 391 4.70 -42.29 -25.01
N LYS A 392 5.29 -42.12 -26.19
CA LYS A 392 4.96 -42.87 -27.41
C LYS A 392 5.82 -44.15 -27.50
N PRO A 393 5.38 -45.14 -28.30
CA PRO A 393 6.16 -46.33 -28.61
C PRO A 393 7.59 -46.03 -29.05
#